data_AF-A0A662AGU4-F1
#
_entry.id   AF-A0A662AGU4-F1
#
_cell.length_a   1.000
_cell.length_b   1.000
_cell.length_c   1.000
_cell.angle_alpha   90.00
_cell.angle_beta   90.00
_cell.angle_gamma   90.00
#
_symmetry.space_group_name_H-M   'P 1'
#
loop_
_entity.id
_entity.type
_entity.pdbx_description
1 polymer ?
#
loop_
_entity_poly.entity_id
_entity_poly.type
_entity_poly.pdbx_seq_one_letter_code
_entity_poly.pdbx_strand_id
1 'polypeptide(L)' 'NHFLLVPGVGAQGGNLDEVVANGMNKNCGLIVNSSRGIIFASKEEDFAEKARIKALELQQQMSELLKQYL' A
#
# COMPACT_ATOMS: atom_id res chain seq x y z
N ASN A 1 -19.10 8.79 -4.60
CA ASN A 1 -18.33 9.17 -3.40
C ASN A 1 -18.22 7.97 -2.47
N HIS A 2 -17.39 6.99 -2.84
CA HIS A 2 -17.13 5.79 -2.04
C HIS A 2 -15.64 5.47 -2.14
N PHE A 3 -15.08 4.90 -1.08
CA PHE A 3 -13.73 4.36 -1.06
C PHE A 3 -13.81 2.84 -1.18
N LEU A 4 -12.91 2.26 -1.98
CA LEU A 4 -12.71 0.82 -2.05
C LEU A 4 -11.57 0.44 -1.10
N LEU A 5 -11.87 -0.38 -0.10
CA LEU A 5 -10.87 -0.96 0.79
C LEU A 5 -10.22 -2.16 0.09
N VAL A 6 -8.90 -2.10 -0.07
CA VAL A 6 -8.12 -3.16 -0.72
C VAL A 6 -7.24 -3.85 0.33
N PRO A 7 -7.59 -5.08 0.74
CA PRO A 7 -6.78 -5.84 1.68
C PRO A 7 -5.61 -6.55 1.00
N GLY A 8 -4.48 -6.68 1.70
CA GLY A 8 -3.48 -7.70 1.37
C GLY A 8 -2.48 -7.36 0.27
N VAL A 9 -2.33 -6.09 -0.10
CA VAL A 9 -1.33 -5.65 -1.09
C VAL A 9 0.09 -5.89 -0.57
N GLY A 10 0.98 -6.37 -1.45
CA GLY A 10 2.38 -6.66 -1.15
C GLY A 10 2.62 -8.13 -0.77
N ALA A 11 2.26 -8.56 0.45
CA ALA A 11 2.65 -9.87 0.97
C ALA A 11 1.91 -11.08 0.34
N GLN A 12 0.74 -10.86 -0.27
CA GLN A 12 -0.07 -11.93 -0.88
C GLN A 12 0.01 -11.94 -2.41
N GLY A 13 0.97 -11.22 -3.01
CA GLY A 13 1.11 -11.15 -4.47
C GLY A 13 0.04 -10.28 -5.17
N GLY A 14 -0.74 -9.51 -4.41
CA GLY A 14 -1.62 -8.49 -4.99
C GLY A 14 -0.79 -7.37 -5.62
N ASN A 15 -0.91 -7.22 -6.95
CA ASN A 15 -0.23 -6.18 -7.71
C ASN A 15 -0.88 -4.82 -7.46
N LEU A 16 -0.15 -3.92 -6.80
CA LEU A 16 -0.63 -2.57 -6.49
C LEU A 16 -1.02 -1.82 -7.76
N ASP A 17 -0.31 -2.02 -8.87
CA ASP A 17 -0.60 -1.37 -10.15
C ASP A 17 -1.96 -1.80 -10.71
N GLU A 18 -2.29 -3.10 -10.65
CA GLU A 18 -3.58 -3.60 -11.11
C GLU A 18 -4.74 -3.10 -10.25
N VAL A 19 -4.51 -3.02 -8.93
CA VAL A 19 -5.48 -2.46 -7.98
C VAL A 19 -5.76 -0.99 -8.31
N VAL A 20 -4.70 -0.23 -8.58
CA VAL A 20 -4.81 1.18 -8.95
C VAL A 20 -5.52 1.33 -10.29
N ALA A 21 -5.08 0.63 -11.32
CA ALA A 21 -5.60 0.74 -12.68
C ALA A 21 -7.10 0.40 -12.77
N ASN A 22 -7.57 -0.59 -12.01
CA ASN A 22 -8.96 -1.05 -12.06
C ASN A 22 -9.86 -0.46 -10.96
N GLY A 23 -9.27 -0.03 -9.84
CA GLY A 23 -10.02 0.38 -8.66
C GLY A 23 -10.13 1.89 -8.47
N MET A 24 -9.30 2.69 -9.14
CA MET A 24 -9.34 4.14 -8.98
C MET A 24 -10.58 4.79 -9.60
N ASN A 25 -11.07 5.82 -8.93
CA ASN A 25 -11.99 6.79 -9.53
C ASN A 25 -11.28 8.15 -9.72
N LYS A 26 -11.99 9.13 -10.27
CA LYS A 26 -11.49 10.50 -10.50
C LYS A 26 -10.89 11.21 -9.27
N ASN A 27 -11.08 10.68 -8.07
CA ASN A 27 -10.55 11.20 -6.81
C ASN A 27 -9.65 10.16 -6.10
N CYS A 28 -8.98 9.26 -6.82
CA CYS A 28 -8.33 8.03 -6.33
C CYS A 28 -9.35 7.03 -5.76
N GLY A 29 -9.99 7.32 -4.63
CA GLY A 29 -11.05 6.46 -4.07
C GLY A 29 -10.59 5.10 -3.55
N LEU A 30 -9.29 4.91 -3.27
CA LEU A 30 -8.74 3.66 -2.75
C LEU A 30 -8.18 3.82 -1.33
N ILE A 31 -8.39 2.81 -0.49
CA ILE A 31 -7.72 2.66 0.81
C ILE A 31 -7.02 1.30 0.80
N VAL A 32 -5.69 1.30 0.82
CA VAL A 32 -4.89 0.06 0.80
C VAL A 32 -4.53 -0.34 2.23
N ASN A 33 -4.90 -1.55 2.64
CA ASN A 33 -4.48 -2.13 3.92
C ASN A 33 -3.26 -3.04 3.74
N SER A 34 -2.14 -2.64 4.37
CA SER A 34 -0.95 -3.48 4.51
C SER A 34 -0.67 -3.75 6.00
N SER A 35 -0.96 -4.98 6.43
CA SER A 35 -0.80 -5.38 7.82
C SER A 35 0.50 -6.16 8.03
N ARG A 36 0.55 -7.44 7.61
CA ARG A 36 1.69 -8.32 7.88
C ARG A 36 3.03 -7.80 7.36
N GLY A 37 3.05 -7.14 6.20
CA GLY A 37 4.27 -6.57 5.61
C GLY A 37 4.91 -5.46 6.44
N ILE A 38 4.13 -4.79 7.29
CA ILE A 38 4.60 -3.71 8.18
C ILE A 38 4.78 -4.25 9.61
N ILE A 39 3.77 -4.93 10.16
CA ILE A 39 3.77 -5.43 11.54
C ILE A 39 4.83 -6.51 11.79
N PHE A 40 5.21 -7.27 10.76
CA PHE A 40 6.24 -8.31 10.87
C PHE A 40 7.51 -7.97 10.09
N ALA A 41 7.75 -6.67 9.84
CA ALA A 41 8.96 -6.19 9.17
C ALA A 41 10.25 -6.53 9.94
N SER A 42 10.16 -6.69 11.25
CA SER A 42 11.19 -7.29 12.10
C SER A 42 10.57 -7.90 13.36
N LYS A 43 11.29 -8.83 13.97
CA LYS A 43 10.98 -9.43 15.28
C LYS A 43 11.97 -8.97 16.36
N GLU A 44 12.94 -8.14 16.01
CA GLU A 44 14.02 -7.68 16.87
C GLU A 44 13.77 -6.26 17.39
N GLU A 45 14.72 -5.71 18.14
CA GLU A 45 14.65 -4.35 18.72
C GLU A 45 14.55 -3.23 17.64
N ASP A 46 14.88 -3.52 16.38
CA ASP A 46 14.79 -2.59 15.26
C ASP A 46 13.38 -2.50 14.61
N PHE A 47 12.37 -3.15 15.21
CA PHE A 47 10.99 -3.17 14.73
C PHE A 47 10.46 -1.80 14.30
N ALA A 48 10.62 -0.77 15.14
CA ALA A 48 10.07 0.57 14.85
C ALA A 48 10.64 1.14 13.55
N GLU A 49 11.95 0.99 13.33
CA GLU A 49 12.61 1.48 12.13
C GLU A 49 12.24 0.64 10.91
N LYS A 50 12.20 -0.69 11.05
CA LYS A 50 11.83 -1.59 9.94
C LYS A 50 10.38 -1.43 9.51
N ALA A 51 9.46 -1.27 10.47
CA ALA A 51 8.06 -0.98 10.19
C ALA A 51 7.89 0.37 9.47
N ARG A 52 8.61 1.41 9.91
CA ARG A 52 8.63 2.73 9.26
C ARG A 52 9.12 2.63 7.82
N ILE A 53 10.23 1.93 7.58
CA ILE A 53 10.77 1.72 6.24
C ILE A 53 9.73 1.04 5.33
N LYS A 54 9.11 -0.05 5.79
CA LYS A 54 8.10 -0.78 5.00
C LYS A 54 6.85 0.06 4.70
N ALA A 55 6.42 0.89 5.66
CA ALA A 55 5.32 1.82 5.45
C ALA A 55 5.67 2.89 4.41
N LEU A 56 6.89 3.44 4.46
CA LEU A 56 7.37 4.45 3.51
C LEU A 56 7.54 3.88 2.09
N GLU A 57 8.12 2.69 1.95
CA GLU A 57 8.27 2.02 0.65
C GLU A 57 6.90 1.89 -0.04
N LEU A 58 5.88 1.39 0.68
CA LEU A 58 4.53 1.26 0.15
C LEU A 58 3.91 2.62 -0.21
N GLN A 59 4.06 3.62 0.67
CA GLN A 59 3.53 4.96 0.43
C GLN A 59 4.17 5.60 -0.82
N GLN A 60 5.47 5.44 -1.03
CA GLN A 60 6.17 5.95 -2.20
C GLN A 60 5.70 5.26 -3.48
N GLN A 61 5.55 3.94 -3.47
CA GLN A 61 4.97 3.20 -4.59
C GLN A 61 3.56 3.70 -4.94
N MET A 62 2.70 3.86 -3.94
CA MET A 62 1.36 4.43 -4.13
C MET A 62 1.40 5.85 -4.68
N SER A 63 2.36 6.67 -4.23
CA SER A 63 2.53 8.04 -4.70
C SER A 63 2.93 8.12 -6.17
N GLU A 64 3.80 7.21 -6.65
CA GLU A 64 4.16 7.18 -8.07
C GLU A 64 2.98 6.73 -8.94
N LEU A 65 2.22 5.73 -8.48
CA LEU A 65 1.02 5.29 -9.18
C LEU A 65 -0.08 6.36 -9.22
N LEU A 66 -0.24 7.13 -8.15
CA LEU A 66 -1.15 8.28 -8.18
C LEU A 66 -0.78 9.27 -9.29
N LYS A 67 0.51 9.61 -9.46
CA LYS A 67 0.97 10.52 -10.53
C LYS A 67 0.78 9.93 -11.93
N GLN A 68 0.79 8.61 -12.06
CA GLN A 68 0.65 7.93 -13.35
C GLN A 68 -0.81 7.85 -13.80
N TYR A 69 -1.74 7.70 -12.86
CA TYR A 69 -3.16 7.40 -13.15
C TYR A 69 -4.13 8.55 -12.87
N LEU A 70 -3.72 9.62 -12.17
CA LEU A 70 -4.47 10.86 -11.96
C LEU A 70 -3.77 12.05 -12.62
#